data_AF-A0A836B0X6-F1
#
_entry.id   AF-A0A836B0X6-F1
#
_cell.length_a   1.000
_cell.length_b   1.000
_cell.length_c   1.000
_cell.angle_alpha   90.00
_cell.angle_beta   90.00
_cell.angle_gamma   90.00
#
_symmetry.space_group_name_H-M   'P 1'
#
loop_
_entity.id
_entity.type
_entity.pdbx_description
1 polymer ?
#
loop_
_entity_poly.entity_id
_entity_poly.type
_entity_poly.pdbx_seq_one_letter_code
_entity_poly.pdbx_strand_id
1 'polypeptide(L)'
;MEMAGITAHIGTIEGRHTHMHQQTTRLPTGHPPSSTYRAQDAAPIGTMTRGAGTIQKLGDSCLYDKEQTWAHWRVAVDGKPADTRRKYRGVS
;
A
#
# COMPACT_ATOMS: atom_id res chain seq x y z
N MET A 1 -36.64 -20.19 49.83
CA MET A 1 -36.73 -19.47 48.53
C MET A 1 -35.43 -18.75 48.17
N GLU A 2 -34.71 -18.17 49.12
CA GLU A 2 -33.48 -17.38 48.86
C GLU A 2 -32.36 -18.15 48.13
N MET A 3 -32.11 -19.41 48.53
CA MET A 3 -31.06 -20.24 47.90
C MET A 3 -31.29 -20.49 46.39
N ALA A 4 -32.55 -20.69 45.97
CA ALA A 4 -32.88 -20.86 44.56
C ALA A 4 -32.65 -19.57 43.76
N GLY A 5 -32.89 -18.41 44.38
CA GLY A 5 -32.60 -17.10 43.79
C GLY A 5 -31.10 -16.86 43.62
N ILE A 6 -30.28 -17.27 44.60
CA ILE A 6 -28.82 -17.18 44.52
C ILE A 6 -28.29 -18.07 43.39
N THR A 7 -28.77 -19.32 43.27
CA THR A 7 -28.37 -20.22 42.18
C THR A 7 -28.73 -19.66 40.82
N ALA A 8 -29.94 -19.12 40.66
CA ALA A 8 -30.36 -18.44 39.43
C ALA A 8 -29.47 -17.23 39.11
N HIS A 9 -29.10 -16.45 40.13
CA HIS A 9 -28.21 -15.29 39.94
C HIS A 9 -26.81 -15.71 39.47
N ILE A 10 -26.21 -16.72 40.11
CA ILE A 10 -24.88 -17.26 39.73
C ILE A 10 -24.87 -17.67 38.25
N GLY A 11 -25.93 -18.34 37.77
CA GLY A 11 -26.06 -18.73 36.37
C GLY A 11 -26.04 -17.56 35.37
N THR A 12 -26.35 -16.33 35.80
CA THR A 12 -26.35 -15.13 34.93
C THR A 12 -25.05 -14.34 34.94
N ILE A 13 -24.17 -14.53 35.92
CA ILE A 13 -22.95 -13.72 36.10
C ILE A 13 -22.08 -13.76 34.84
N GLU A 14 -21.95 -14.96 34.27
CA GLU A 14 -21.09 -15.21 33.12
C GLU A 14 -21.54 -14.44 31.87
N GLY A 15 -22.85 -14.42 31.58
CA GLY A 15 -23.43 -13.68 30.45
C GLY A 15 -23.49 -12.17 30.65
N ARG A 16 -23.38 -11.69 31.90
CA ARG A 16 -23.27 -10.26 32.19
C ARG A 16 -21.84 -9.75 31.94
N HIS A 17 -20.84 -10.52 32.34
CA HIS A 17 -19.43 -10.08 32.28
C HIS A 17 -18.71 -10.51 30.99
N THR A 18 -19.19 -11.55 30.30
CA THR A 18 -18.56 -12.07 29.09
C THR A 18 -19.57 -12.36 28.00
N HIS A 19 -19.12 -12.31 26.76
CA HIS A 19 -19.86 -12.78 25.60
C HIS A 19 -18.96 -13.58 24.66
N MET A 20 -19.57 -14.38 23.79
CA MET A 20 -18.85 -15.04 22.70
C MET A 20 -18.61 -14.00 21.59
N HIS A 21 -17.36 -13.67 21.27
CA HIS A 21 -17.04 -12.79 20.14
C HIS A 21 -17.17 -13.53 18.80
N GLN A 22 -16.66 -14.77 18.76
CA GLN A 22 -16.87 -15.75 17.69
C GLN A 22 -17.28 -17.08 18.32
N GLN A 23 -17.53 -18.12 17.50
CA GLN A 23 -17.88 -19.45 18.01
C GLN A 23 -16.80 -20.10 18.90
N THR A 24 -15.58 -19.56 18.89
CA THR A 24 -14.40 -20.14 19.54
C THR A 24 -13.96 -19.41 20.82
N THR A 25 -14.18 -18.09 20.92
CA THR A 25 -13.53 -17.26 21.95
C THR A 25 -14.53 -16.37 22.69
N ARG A 26 -14.36 -16.31 24.01
CA ARG A 26 -15.11 -15.46 24.93
C ARG A 26 -14.29 -14.24 25.30
N LEU A 27 -14.90 -13.07 25.23
CA LEU A 27 -14.28 -11.79 25.56
C LEU A 27 -15.18 -10.99 26.51
N PRO A 28 -14.64 -9.97 27.21
CA PRO A 28 -15.44 -9.07 28.03
C PRO A 28 -16.60 -8.46 27.23
N THR A 29 -17.75 -8.28 27.87
CA THR A 29 -18.91 -7.65 27.22
C THR A 29 -18.53 -6.26 26.67
N GLY A 30 -18.80 -5.99 25.40
CA GLY A 30 -18.42 -4.74 24.72
C GLY A 30 -17.01 -4.72 24.13
N HIS A 31 -16.21 -5.77 24.33
CA HIS A 31 -14.89 -5.94 23.70
C HIS A 31 -14.86 -7.19 22.81
N PRO A 32 -14.59 -7.06 21.49
CA PRO A 32 -13.96 -5.91 20.84
C PRO A 32 -15.00 -4.85 20.43
N PRO A 33 -14.71 -3.55 20.64
CA PRO A 33 -15.62 -2.49 20.24
C PRO A 33 -15.66 -2.31 18.72
N SER A 34 -16.78 -1.80 18.22
CA SER A 34 -16.99 -1.53 16.78
C SER A 34 -15.89 -0.64 16.18
N SER A 35 -15.37 0.30 16.98
CA SER A 35 -14.30 1.24 16.58
C SER A 35 -12.96 0.59 16.26
N THR A 36 -12.72 -0.65 16.69
CA THR A 36 -11.49 -1.39 16.40
C THR A 36 -11.56 -2.21 15.12
N TYR A 37 -12.76 -2.42 14.57
CA TYR A 37 -12.90 -3.11 13.30
C TYR A 37 -12.63 -2.17 12.14
N ARG A 38 -12.12 -2.73 11.04
CA ARG A 38 -11.86 -2.00 9.82
C ARG A 38 -12.49 -2.74 8.65
N ALA A 39 -13.35 -2.04 7.93
CA ALA A 39 -13.97 -2.56 6.72
C ALA A 39 -12.94 -2.63 5.58
N GLN A 40 -13.19 -3.51 4.61
CA GLN A 40 -12.27 -3.78 3.50
C GLN A 40 -12.11 -2.59 2.54
N ASP A 41 -13.13 -1.75 2.45
CA ASP A 41 -13.19 -0.52 1.66
C ASP A 41 -12.58 0.69 2.37
N ALA A 42 -12.16 0.56 3.62
CA ALA A 42 -11.46 1.61 4.33
C ALA A 42 -10.16 1.99 3.59
N ALA A 43 -9.91 3.30 3.46
CA ALA A 43 -8.74 3.82 2.77
C ALA A 43 -7.44 3.14 3.28
N PRO A 44 -6.57 2.62 2.41
CA PRO A 44 -5.30 2.00 2.83
C PRO A 44 -4.43 2.97 3.64
N ILE A 45 -3.54 2.43 4.49
CA ILE A 45 -2.65 3.24 5.34
C ILE A 45 -1.26 3.28 4.72
N GLY A 46 -0.64 4.46 4.73
CA GLY A 46 0.74 4.67 4.29
C GLY A 46 0.92 4.40 2.79
N THR A 47 1.97 3.65 2.45
CA THR A 47 2.37 3.35 1.07
C THR A 47 1.51 2.29 0.38
N MET A 48 0.52 1.73 1.08
CA MET A 48 -0.43 0.78 0.49
C MET A 48 -1.41 1.47 -0.48
N THR A 49 -1.58 2.79 -0.34
CA THR A 49 -2.41 3.58 -1.25
C THR A 49 -1.74 3.69 -2.61
N ARG A 50 -2.39 3.18 -3.67
CA ARG A 50 -1.88 3.22 -5.06
C ARG A 50 -1.62 4.65 -5.58
N GLY A 51 -2.31 5.64 -5.03
CA GLY A 51 -2.27 7.02 -5.51
C GLY A 51 -3.15 7.24 -6.75
N ALA A 52 -3.25 8.49 -7.21
CA ALA A 52 -4.19 8.91 -8.24
C ALA A 52 -3.72 8.67 -9.69
N GLY A 53 -2.53 8.10 -9.90
CA GLY A 53 -1.98 7.87 -11.25
C GLY A 53 -1.59 9.17 -11.99
N THR A 54 -1.03 10.13 -11.27
CA THR A 54 -0.61 11.44 -11.82
C THR A 54 0.50 11.33 -12.87
N ILE A 55 1.36 10.31 -12.76
CA ILE A 55 2.42 9.97 -13.71
C ILE A 55 1.91 8.86 -14.62
N GLN A 56 1.77 9.12 -15.92
CA GLN A 56 1.18 8.18 -16.89
C GLN A 56 2.23 7.48 -17.75
N LYS A 57 3.39 8.11 -17.92
CA LYS A 57 4.55 7.54 -18.61
C LYS A 57 5.83 7.86 -17.82
N LEU A 58 6.88 7.06 -18.04
CA LEU A 58 8.17 7.24 -17.34
C LEU A 58 8.75 8.65 -17.53
N GLY A 59 8.61 9.22 -18.72
CA GLY A 59 9.09 10.58 -19.02
C GLY A 59 8.26 11.72 -18.42
N ASP A 60 7.17 11.46 -17.69
CA ASP A 60 6.51 12.50 -16.88
C ASP A 60 7.29 12.78 -15.60
N SER A 61 8.16 11.84 -15.20
CA SER A 61 9.02 11.97 -14.04
C SER A 61 10.36 12.60 -14.42
N CYS A 62 10.65 13.76 -13.84
CA CYS A 62 11.96 14.42 -13.95
C CYS A 62 13.13 13.49 -13.53
N LEU A 63 12.87 12.52 -12.64
CA LEU A 63 13.87 11.53 -12.23
C LEU A 63 14.38 10.66 -13.39
N TYR A 64 13.58 10.50 -14.45
CA TYR A 64 13.91 9.66 -15.61
C TYR A 64 14.10 10.49 -16.89
N ASP A 65 14.35 11.79 -16.76
CA ASP A 65 14.70 12.62 -17.91
C ASP A 65 16.03 12.20 -18.53
N LYS A 66 16.26 12.62 -19.78
CA LYS A 66 17.56 12.47 -20.42
C LYS A 66 18.58 13.36 -19.70
N GLU A 67 19.40 12.75 -18.87
CA GLU A 67 20.53 13.44 -18.24
C GLU A 67 21.45 14.02 -19.33
N GLN A 68 21.71 15.34 -19.24
CA GLN A 68 22.59 16.04 -20.18
C GLN A 68 24.05 15.69 -19.91
N THR A 69 24.47 14.52 -20.35
CA THR A 69 25.88 14.13 -20.41
C THR A 69 26.56 14.74 -21.63
N TRP A 70 27.90 14.78 -21.64
CA TRP A 70 28.67 15.29 -22.79
C TRP A 70 28.23 14.70 -24.14
N ALA A 71 27.94 13.39 -24.18
CA ALA A 71 27.51 12.72 -25.39
C ALA A 71 26.12 13.19 -25.87
N HIS A 72 25.16 13.35 -24.94
CA HIS A 72 23.82 13.84 -25.27
C HIS A 72 23.86 15.31 -25.67
N TRP A 73 24.60 16.13 -24.93
CA TRP A 73 24.68 17.57 -25.16
C TRP A 73 25.34 17.89 -26.51
N ARG A 74 26.43 17.21 -26.87
CA ARG A 74 27.07 17.33 -28.18
C ARG A 74 26.09 17.06 -29.33
N VAL A 75 25.29 15.99 -29.25
CA VAL A 75 24.32 15.67 -30.32
C VAL A 75 23.16 16.67 -30.36
N ALA A 76 22.69 17.12 -29.19
CA ALA A 76 21.56 18.02 -29.07
C ALA A 76 21.89 19.47 -29.47
N VAL A 77 23.11 19.93 -29.22
CA VAL A 77 23.56 21.32 -29.44
C VAL A 77 24.46 21.44 -30.66
N ASP A 78 25.53 20.64 -30.72
CA ASP A 78 26.53 20.71 -31.81
C ASP A 78 26.11 19.91 -33.06
N GLY A 79 25.10 19.05 -32.94
CA GLY A 79 24.66 18.14 -33.98
C GLY A 79 25.46 16.83 -34.04
N LYS A 80 25.06 15.92 -34.93
CA LYS A 80 25.77 14.65 -35.11
C LYS A 80 27.19 14.93 -35.63
N PRO A 81 28.25 14.35 -35.01
CA PRO A 81 29.58 14.39 -35.60
C PRO A 81 29.52 13.79 -37.00
N ALA A 82 30.15 14.43 -37.98
CA ALA A 82 30.28 13.84 -39.31
C ALA A 82 30.94 12.46 -39.19
N ASP A 83 30.24 11.42 -39.64
CA ASP A 83 30.70 10.04 -39.53
C ASP A 83 31.88 9.81 -40.50
N THR A 84 33.10 10.06 -40.01
CA THR A 84 34.34 9.87 -40.79
C THR A 84 34.78 8.42 -40.88
N ARG A 85 34.07 7.46 -40.24
CA ARG A 85 34.45 6.03 -40.22
C ARG A 85 34.09 5.27 -41.49
N ARG A 86 33.39 5.88 -42.44
CA ARG A 86 33.05 5.27 -43.74
C ARG A 86 34.04 5.59 -44.86
N LYS A 87 35.35 5.63 -44.58
CA LYS A 87 36.40 5.81 -45.61
C LYS A 87 37.21 4.55 -45.96
N TYR A 88 36.95 3.39 -45.35
CA TYR A 88 37.68 2.14 -45.63
C TYR A 88 36.78 0.99 -46.13
N ARG A 89 35.84 1.26 -47.04
CA ARG A 89 35.14 0.22 -47.80
C ARG A 89 35.51 0.39 -49.28
N GLY A 90 36.39 -0.48 -49.77
CA GLY A 90 36.77 -0.55 -51.18
C GLY A 90 38.13 0.08 -51.49
N VAL A 91 39.21 -0.52 -50.99
CA VAL A 91 40.46 -0.58 -51.76
C VAL A 91 40.51 -2.01 -52.30
N SER A 92 40.13 -2.14 -53.56
CA SER A 92 40.41 -3.28 -54.44
C SER A 92 41.25 -2.74 -55.59
#